data_AF-A0A955YQR9-F1
#
_entry.id   AF-A0A955YQR9-F1
#
_cell.length_a   1.000
_cell.length_b   1.000
_cell.length_c   1.000
_cell.angle_alpha   90.00
_cell.angle_beta   90.00
_cell.angle_gamma   90.00
#
_symmetry.space_group_name_H-M   'P 1'
#
loop_
_entity.id
_entity.type
_entity.pdbx_description
1 polymer ?
#
loop_
_entity_poly.entity_id
_entity_poly.type
_entity_poly.pdbx_seq_one_letter_code
_entity_poly.pdbx_strand_id
1 'polypeptide(L)'
;RSFRVVDQTALPPDVLSVTPGNAAQGVEANEPIMVSFNRAVDPTRVEIRVFETVHGRVYETAGEGADIREQSSVRTVALDRDHAPVLGHAMNLPGDRTFGFYPSRDYGYGGQVDVDVVYDGDVVSHTAFRVRPLPTLIRGFVANRLGTALGGVEVTVPALGWSTHTDEDGLYSFGFGWSAAEDPPPGLYRMVVNPNMRRLEYGVVEASLHVAARTENRIPPITLPAIDRSQGFTRLLSGTPSGPLADGLFELDLSDARLTHASSTDATVHAQFLTPDALGYPVASTNVFVSWAYGLQPGPIACEGEVGFVGRMPMLSGSYDYFGELPDYALLLAIDPATYQLQVVGVLRVDRDTHQLTSVRPVQLQRLDVLAVGWPASTFNALLASYAEGDATLASLVAALGGTP
;
A
#
# COMPACT_ATOMS: atom_id res chain seq x y z
N ARG A 1 -63.76 12.47 22.85
CA ARG A 1 -62.87 12.41 21.67
C ARG A 1 -63.44 11.34 20.74
N SER A 2 -64.02 11.73 19.61
CA SER A 2 -64.48 10.79 18.58
C SER A 2 -63.31 10.50 17.64
N PHE A 3 -62.96 9.24 17.45
CA PHE A 3 -62.07 8.80 16.39
C PHE A 3 -62.92 8.31 15.23
N ARG A 4 -62.65 8.80 14.02
CA ARG A 4 -63.27 8.32 12.79
C ARG A 4 -62.33 7.30 12.15
N VAL A 5 -62.74 6.04 12.13
CA VAL A 5 -62.05 5.01 11.34
C VAL A 5 -62.37 5.31 9.87
N VAL A 6 -61.36 5.68 9.10
CA VAL A 6 -61.48 5.89 7.65
C VAL A 6 -61.00 4.62 6.98
N ASP A 7 -61.78 4.12 6.03
CA ASP A 7 -61.39 2.99 5.19
C ASP A 7 -60.17 3.39 4.35
N GLN A 8 -59.10 2.59 4.41
CA GLN A 8 -57.88 2.84 3.64
C GLN A 8 -58.13 2.83 2.12
N THR A 9 -59.18 2.14 1.66
CA THR A 9 -59.60 2.15 0.25
C THR A 9 -60.25 3.48 -0.19
N ALA A 10 -60.57 4.38 0.74
CA ALA A 10 -61.13 5.70 0.45
C ALA A 10 -60.08 6.83 0.34
N LEU A 11 -58.82 6.58 0.73
CA LEU A 11 -57.72 7.54 0.57
C LEU A 11 -57.11 7.43 -0.84
N PRO A 12 -56.73 8.53 -1.52
CA PRO A 12 -56.01 8.41 -2.78
C PRO A 12 -54.68 7.65 -2.57
N PRO A 13 -54.24 6.83 -3.56
CA PRO A 13 -52.90 6.24 -3.54
C PRO A 13 -51.86 7.34 -3.41
N ASP A 14 -50.94 7.17 -2.48
CA ASP A 14 -49.85 8.12 -2.26
C ASP A 14 -48.58 7.35 -1.91
N VAL A 15 -47.44 7.88 -2.34
CA VAL A 15 -46.13 7.27 -2.07
C VAL A 15 -45.68 7.71 -0.68
N LEU A 16 -45.59 6.75 0.24
CA LEU A 16 -45.09 7.00 1.60
C LEU A 16 -43.57 7.21 1.63
N SER A 17 -42.84 6.42 0.83
CA SER A 17 -41.38 6.44 0.85
C SER A 17 -40.80 5.90 -0.44
N VAL A 18 -39.67 6.49 -0.84
CA VAL A 18 -38.75 5.97 -1.84
C VAL A 18 -37.40 5.77 -1.18
N THR A 19 -36.77 4.63 -1.39
CA THR A 19 -35.39 4.33 -0.97
C THR A 19 -34.60 3.92 -2.20
N PRO A 20 -33.48 4.57 -2.56
CA PRO A 20 -32.86 5.71 -1.89
C PRO A 20 -33.77 6.94 -1.79
N GLY A 21 -33.66 7.66 -0.67
CA GLY A 21 -34.48 8.84 -0.40
C GLY A 21 -34.09 10.06 -1.24
N ASN A 22 -34.98 11.05 -1.27
CA ASN A 22 -34.73 12.28 -2.01
C ASN A 22 -33.50 13.02 -1.48
N ALA A 23 -32.68 13.51 -2.41
CA ALA A 23 -31.36 14.11 -2.19
C ALA A 23 -30.33 13.21 -1.49
N ALA A 24 -30.55 11.90 -1.39
CA ALA A 24 -29.56 10.97 -0.85
C ALA A 24 -28.23 11.08 -1.59
N GLN A 25 -27.14 10.90 -0.86
CA GLN A 25 -25.77 11.02 -1.36
C GLN A 25 -25.03 9.71 -1.12
N GLY A 26 -24.06 9.41 -1.99
CA GLY A 26 -23.19 8.24 -1.78
C GLY A 26 -23.91 6.91 -1.94
N VAL A 27 -25.01 6.88 -2.71
CA VAL A 27 -25.76 5.65 -2.98
C VAL A 27 -24.89 4.70 -3.80
N GLU A 28 -24.90 3.41 -3.46
CA GLU A 28 -24.15 2.40 -4.20
C GLU A 28 -24.65 2.29 -5.65
N ALA A 29 -23.74 2.02 -6.59
CA ALA A 29 -24.05 2.03 -8.02
C ALA A 29 -25.03 0.92 -8.44
N ASN A 30 -25.18 -0.13 -7.63
CA ASN A 30 -26.08 -1.26 -7.89
C ASN A 30 -27.30 -1.28 -6.93
N GLU A 31 -27.54 -0.20 -6.18
CA GLU A 31 -28.62 -0.14 -5.20
C GLU A 31 -30.01 -0.21 -5.88
N PRO A 32 -30.91 -1.12 -5.47
CA PRO A 32 -32.27 -1.15 -5.99
C PRO A 32 -33.10 0.03 -5.48
N ILE A 33 -34.11 0.44 -6.25
CA ILE A 33 -35.06 1.48 -5.84
C ILE A 33 -36.32 0.82 -5.27
N MET A 34 -36.65 1.13 -4.03
CA MET A 34 -37.83 0.62 -3.32
C MET A 34 -38.85 1.73 -3.13
N VAL A 35 -40.09 1.50 -3.57
CA VAL A 35 -41.22 2.43 -3.48
C VAL A 35 -42.31 1.80 -2.62
N SER A 36 -42.81 2.51 -1.60
CA SER A 36 -43.91 2.04 -0.75
C SER A 36 -45.09 2.98 -0.78
N PHE A 37 -46.29 2.42 -0.92
CA PHE A 37 -47.56 3.15 -0.95
C PHE A 37 -48.30 3.12 0.40
N ASN A 38 -49.13 4.13 0.61
CA ASN A 38 -49.98 4.26 1.80
C ASN A 38 -51.01 3.12 1.95
N ARG A 39 -51.33 2.43 0.86
CA ARG A 39 -52.29 1.33 0.76
C ARG A 39 -51.92 0.39 -0.40
N ALA A 40 -52.60 -0.75 -0.49
CA ALA A 40 -52.48 -1.63 -1.66
C ALA A 40 -52.99 -0.95 -2.93
N VAL A 41 -52.25 -1.06 -4.03
CA VAL A 41 -52.56 -0.45 -5.33
C VAL A 41 -52.53 -1.51 -6.43
N ASP A 42 -53.26 -1.29 -7.52
CA ASP A 42 -53.22 -2.17 -8.69
C ASP A 42 -51.81 -2.18 -9.30
N PRO A 43 -51.08 -3.33 -9.28
CA PRO A 43 -49.70 -3.40 -9.78
C PRO A 43 -49.57 -3.09 -11.26
N THR A 44 -50.64 -3.31 -12.05
CA THR A 44 -50.61 -3.09 -13.50
C THR A 44 -50.64 -1.60 -13.88
N ARG A 45 -50.93 -0.73 -12.92
CA ARG A 45 -51.00 0.73 -13.09
C ARG A 45 -49.79 1.46 -12.55
N VAL A 46 -48.86 0.75 -11.91
CA VAL A 46 -47.62 1.31 -11.36
C VAL A 46 -46.52 1.20 -12.41
N GLU A 47 -45.89 2.31 -12.73
CA GLU A 47 -44.70 2.38 -13.58
C GLU A 47 -43.61 3.16 -12.83
N ILE A 48 -42.39 2.63 -12.80
CA ILE A 48 -41.22 3.31 -12.23
C ILE A 48 -40.30 3.68 -13.39
N ARG A 49 -40.16 4.98 -13.64
CA ARG A 49 -39.27 5.52 -14.67
C ARG A 49 -38.00 6.03 -14.01
N VAL A 50 -36.86 5.57 -14.50
CA VAL A 50 -35.55 5.90 -13.94
C VAL A 50 -34.70 6.51 -15.04
N PHE A 51 -34.13 7.68 -14.75
CA PHE A 51 -33.23 8.39 -15.63
C PHE A 51 -31.92 8.66 -14.90
N GLU A 52 -30.80 8.66 -15.63
CA GLU A 52 -29.51 9.03 -15.06
C GLU A 52 -28.87 10.16 -15.87
N THR A 53 -28.21 11.06 -15.16
CA THR A 53 -27.31 12.06 -15.73
C THR A 53 -25.91 11.82 -15.14
N VAL A 54 -24.94 11.50 -15.99
CA VAL A 54 -23.57 11.21 -15.58
C VAL A 54 -22.57 11.70 -16.63
N HIS A 55 -21.58 12.45 -16.15
CA HIS A 55 -20.38 12.83 -16.91
C HIS A 55 -19.16 12.34 -16.12
N GLY A 56 -18.91 11.04 -16.19
CA GLY A 56 -18.05 10.35 -15.24
C GLY A 56 -17.39 9.11 -15.83
N ARG A 57 -17.17 8.10 -14.98
CA ARG A 57 -16.57 6.83 -15.37
C ARG A 57 -17.35 5.69 -14.75
N VAL A 58 -17.34 4.52 -15.40
CA VAL A 58 -17.81 3.26 -14.82
C VAL A 58 -16.72 2.22 -14.91
N TYR A 59 -16.70 1.25 -13.98
CA TYR A 59 -15.88 0.07 -14.17
C TYR A 59 -16.47 -0.77 -15.29
N GLU A 60 -15.62 -1.17 -16.22
CA GLU A 60 -15.99 -2.06 -17.29
C GLU A 60 -16.13 -3.47 -16.70
N THR A 61 -17.35 -4.01 -16.70
CA THR A 61 -17.55 -5.43 -16.43
C THR A 61 -16.98 -6.21 -17.61
N ALA A 62 -15.98 -7.05 -17.37
CA ALA A 62 -15.37 -7.85 -18.41
C ALA A 62 -16.46 -8.66 -19.15
N GLY A 63 -16.52 -8.53 -20.48
CA GLY A 63 -17.52 -9.21 -21.29
C GLY A 63 -17.38 -10.74 -21.21
N GLU A 64 -18.49 -11.45 -21.41
CA GLU A 64 -18.46 -12.90 -21.58
C GLU A 64 -17.54 -13.25 -22.77
N GLY A 65 -16.44 -13.97 -22.50
CA GLY A 65 -15.42 -14.34 -23.49
C GLY A 65 -14.09 -13.59 -23.41
N ALA A 66 -13.92 -12.66 -22.46
CA ALA A 66 -12.65 -11.99 -22.22
C ALA A 66 -11.56 -12.96 -21.74
N ASP A 67 -10.33 -12.82 -22.25
CA ASP A 67 -9.16 -13.60 -21.81
C ASP A 67 -8.92 -13.39 -20.31
N ILE A 68 -8.35 -14.38 -19.60
CA ILE A 68 -8.12 -14.35 -18.14
C ILE A 68 -7.30 -13.11 -17.73
N ARG A 69 -6.44 -12.61 -18.63
CA ARG A 69 -5.67 -11.36 -18.46
C ARG A 69 -6.50 -10.09 -18.59
N GLU A 70 -7.56 -10.10 -19.39
CA GLU A 70 -8.48 -8.96 -19.55
C GLU A 70 -9.48 -8.91 -18.39
N GLN A 71 -9.93 -10.07 -17.92
CA GLN A 71 -10.81 -10.21 -16.74
C GLN A 71 -10.14 -9.75 -15.42
N SER A 72 -8.80 -9.82 -15.34
CA SER A 72 -8.03 -9.42 -14.16
C SER A 72 -7.60 -7.93 -14.17
N SER A 73 -7.98 -7.19 -15.21
CA SER A 73 -7.78 -5.74 -15.30
C SER A 73 -9.06 -4.98 -14.99
N VAL A 74 -9.09 -4.22 -13.90
CA VAL A 74 -10.17 -3.29 -13.61
C VAL A 74 -9.99 -2.08 -14.51
N ARG A 75 -10.77 -2.00 -15.60
CA ARG A 75 -10.75 -0.86 -16.52
C ARG A 75 -11.89 0.08 -16.20
N THR A 76 -11.67 1.37 -16.45
CA THR A 76 -12.73 2.37 -16.38
C THR A 76 -12.95 2.97 -17.75
N VAL A 77 -14.21 3.10 -18.15
CA VAL A 77 -14.60 3.76 -19.40
C VAL A 77 -15.26 5.09 -19.09
N ALA A 78 -14.97 6.10 -19.92
CA ALA A 78 -15.65 7.39 -19.83
C ALA A 78 -17.12 7.19 -20.17
N LEU A 79 -17.99 7.84 -19.40
CA LEU A 79 -19.42 7.73 -19.55
C LEU A 79 -20.04 9.11 -19.56
N ASP A 80 -20.75 9.39 -20.64
CA ASP A 80 -21.49 10.62 -20.85
C ASP A 80 -22.95 10.27 -21.19
N ARG A 81 -23.86 10.59 -20.28
CA ARG A 81 -25.29 10.34 -20.41
C ARG A 81 -26.02 11.53 -19.82
N ASP A 82 -26.84 12.17 -20.64
CA ASP A 82 -27.71 13.27 -20.24
C ASP A 82 -29.14 12.79 -20.13
N HIS A 83 -29.65 12.71 -18.89
CA HIS A 83 -31.03 12.29 -18.58
C HIS A 83 -31.45 11.04 -19.38
N ALA A 84 -30.54 10.07 -19.46
CA ALA A 84 -30.75 8.85 -20.25
C ALA A 84 -31.58 7.85 -19.45
N PRO A 85 -32.50 7.11 -20.08
CA PRO A 85 -33.28 6.09 -19.36
C PRO A 85 -32.35 4.96 -18.86
N VAL A 86 -32.56 4.56 -17.62
CA VAL A 86 -31.94 3.36 -17.03
C VAL A 86 -32.94 2.22 -17.16
N LEU A 87 -32.56 1.20 -17.94
CA LEU A 87 -33.38 -0.01 -18.08
C LEU A 87 -33.29 -0.86 -16.81
N GLY A 88 -34.38 -1.56 -16.50
CA GLY A 88 -34.46 -2.42 -15.34
C GLY A 88 -35.79 -3.17 -15.27
N HIS A 89 -35.98 -3.90 -14.18
CA HIS A 89 -37.17 -4.69 -13.95
C HIS A 89 -37.88 -4.21 -12.68
N ALA A 90 -39.15 -3.85 -12.81
CA ALA A 90 -40.01 -3.59 -11.67
C ALA A 90 -40.61 -4.90 -11.16
N MET A 91 -40.56 -5.09 -9.84
CA MET A 91 -41.11 -6.24 -9.15
C MET A 91 -42.09 -5.78 -8.08
N ASN A 92 -43.32 -6.27 -8.16
CA ASN A 92 -44.31 -6.10 -7.10
C ASN A 92 -44.01 -7.09 -5.96
N LEU A 93 -43.91 -6.60 -4.73
CA LEU A 93 -43.74 -7.43 -3.55
C LEU A 93 -45.09 -7.84 -2.95
N PRO A 94 -45.13 -8.93 -2.15
CA PRO A 94 -46.37 -9.40 -1.55
C PRO A 94 -47.15 -8.31 -0.81
N GLY A 95 -48.45 -8.21 -1.10
CA GLY A 95 -49.36 -7.24 -0.50
C GLY A 95 -49.64 -6.00 -1.33
N ASP A 96 -49.09 -5.90 -2.56
CA ASP A 96 -49.40 -4.86 -3.56
C ASP A 96 -49.16 -3.43 -3.06
N ARG A 97 -48.22 -3.28 -2.13
CA ARG A 97 -47.90 -2.02 -1.43
C ARG A 97 -46.50 -1.53 -1.67
N THR A 98 -45.60 -2.42 -2.09
CA THR A 98 -44.19 -2.12 -2.26
C THR A 98 -43.72 -2.65 -3.59
N PHE A 99 -43.01 -1.80 -4.33
CA PHE A 99 -42.48 -2.09 -5.65
C PHE A 99 -40.98 -1.86 -5.62
N GLY A 100 -40.20 -2.82 -6.11
CA GLY A 100 -38.76 -2.71 -6.28
C GLY A 100 -38.41 -2.53 -7.75
N PHE A 101 -37.52 -1.61 -8.07
CA PHE A 101 -36.90 -1.49 -9.40
C PHE A 101 -35.44 -1.93 -9.30
N TYR A 102 -35.09 -2.92 -10.10
CA TYR A 102 -33.73 -3.46 -10.20
C TYR A 102 -33.13 -3.04 -11.54
N PRO A 103 -32.11 -2.15 -11.54
CA PRO A 103 -31.52 -1.71 -12.80
C PRO A 103 -30.79 -2.89 -13.47
N SER A 104 -30.81 -2.94 -14.80
CA SER A 104 -30.16 -4.00 -15.58
C SER A 104 -28.64 -3.82 -15.73
N ARG A 105 -28.11 -2.72 -15.18
CA ARG A 105 -26.70 -2.33 -15.13
C ARG A 105 -26.48 -1.43 -13.93
N ASP A 106 -25.22 -1.29 -13.50
CA ASP A 106 -24.85 -0.31 -12.49
C ASP A 106 -25.09 1.13 -13.00
N TYR A 107 -25.54 2.00 -12.09
CA TYR A 107 -25.61 3.44 -12.33
C TYR A 107 -24.20 4.01 -12.52
N GLY A 108 -24.10 5.10 -13.27
CA GLY A 108 -22.84 5.82 -13.42
C GLY A 108 -22.31 6.41 -12.10
N TYR A 109 -21.06 6.13 -11.74
CA TYR A 109 -20.43 6.72 -10.55
C TYR A 109 -20.40 8.26 -10.62
N GLY A 110 -20.77 8.91 -9.52
CA GLY A 110 -20.91 10.37 -9.42
C GLY A 110 -22.11 10.95 -10.16
N GLY A 111 -22.93 10.10 -10.80
CA GLY A 111 -24.14 10.50 -11.50
C GLY A 111 -25.29 10.89 -10.57
N GLN A 112 -26.25 11.61 -11.12
CA GLN A 112 -27.56 11.84 -10.52
C GLN A 112 -28.55 10.86 -11.14
N VAL A 113 -29.40 10.25 -10.31
CA VAL A 113 -30.50 9.38 -10.73
C VAL A 113 -31.80 10.05 -10.35
N ASP A 114 -32.67 10.25 -11.33
CA ASP A 114 -34.01 10.81 -11.19
C ASP A 114 -35.03 9.66 -11.33
N VAL A 115 -35.97 9.58 -10.39
CA VAL A 115 -36.96 8.52 -10.27
C VAL A 115 -38.35 9.14 -10.25
N ASP A 116 -39.13 8.82 -11.28
CA ASP A 116 -40.56 9.13 -11.34
C ASP A 116 -41.37 7.87 -11.04
N VAL A 117 -42.22 7.94 -10.02
CA VAL A 117 -43.24 6.93 -9.76
C VAL A 117 -44.53 7.40 -10.41
N VAL A 118 -45.01 6.63 -11.38
CA VAL A 118 -46.24 6.90 -12.11
C VAL A 118 -47.31 5.92 -11.65
N TYR A 119 -48.50 6.45 -11.35
CA TYR A 119 -49.69 5.66 -11.05
C TYR A 119 -50.86 6.14 -11.90
N ASP A 120 -51.46 5.23 -12.68
CA ASP A 120 -52.61 5.52 -13.56
C ASP A 120 -52.34 6.65 -14.57
N GLY A 121 -51.07 6.77 -15.00
CA GLY A 121 -50.61 7.78 -15.96
C GLY A 121 -50.08 9.07 -15.34
N ASP A 122 -50.34 9.33 -14.06
CA ASP A 122 -49.90 10.53 -13.36
C ASP A 122 -48.62 10.29 -12.55
N VAL A 123 -47.68 11.23 -12.56
CA VAL A 123 -46.50 11.19 -11.68
C VAL A 123 -46.95 11.50 -10.26
N VAL A 124 -46.91 10.51 -9.39
CA VAL A 124 -47.31 10.61 -7.97
C VAL A 124 -46.14 10.85 -7.02
N SER A 125 -44.91 10.60 -7.47
CA SER A 125 -43.70 10.95 -6.72
C SER A 125 -42.53 11.19 -7.66
N HIS A 126 -41.69 12.16 -7.30
CA HIS A 126 -40.41 12.44 -7.94
C HIS A 126 -39.32 12.45 -6.88
N THR A 127 -38.26 11.69 -7.09
CA THR A 127 -37.13 11.54 -6.16
C THR A 127 -35.84 11.59 -6.95
N ALA A 128 -34.85 12.34 -6.48
CA ALA A 128 -33.52 12.35 -7.07
C ALA A 128 -32.46 11.96 -6.03
N PHE A 129 -31.47 11.17 -6.41
CA PHE A 129 -30.32 10.84 -5.54
C PHE A 129 -29.01 10.86 -6.31
N ARG A 130 -27.89 10.94 -5.59
CA ARG A 130 -26.54 10.90 -6.16
C ARG A 130 -25.85 9.59 -5.85
N VAL A 131 -25.38 8.95 -6.91
CA VAL A 131 -24.53 7.76 -6.85
C VAL A 131 -23.18 8.16 -6.27
N ARG A 132 -22.58 7.29 -5.48
CA ARG A 132 -21.24 7.49 -4.93
C ARG A 132 -20.22 7.82 -6.03
N PRO A 133 -19.17 8.59 -5.70
CA PRO A 133 -18.01 8.70 -6.57
C PRO A 133 -17.39 7.33 -6.85
N LEU A 134 -16.63 7.25 -7.94
CA LEU A 134 -15.85 6.06 -8.28
C LEU A 134 -14.93 5.73 -7.10
N PRO A 135 -14.97 4.50 -6.53
CA PRO A 135 -14.20 4.18 -5.35
C PRO A 135 -12.70 4.20 -5.66
N THR A 136 -11.94 4.47 -4.63
CA THR A 136 -10.50 4.34 -4.65
C THR A 136 -10.12 2.95 -4.16
N LEU A 137 -9.48 2.17 -5.02
CA LEU A 137 -9.14 0.78 -4.75
C LEU A 137 -7.63 0.65 -4.63
N ILE A 138 -7.15 -0.15 -3.69
CA ILE A 138 -5.72 -0.42 -3.50
C ILE A 138 -5.53 -1.94 -3.53
N ARG A 139 -4.59 -2.43 -4.34
CA ARG A 139 -4.22 -3.84 -4.41
C ARG A 139 -2.71 -4.00 -4.41
N GLY A 140 -2.24 -5.03 -3.74
CA GLY A 140 -0.85 -5.45 -3.81
C GLY A 140 -0.70 -6.93 -3.54
N PHE A 141 0.56 -7.36 -3.54
CA PHE A 141 0.95 -8.75 -3.41
C PHE A 141 2.17 -8.87 -2.49
N VAL A 142 2.17 -9.88 -1.63
CA VAL A 142 3.27 -10.19 -0.72
C VAL A 142 3.79 -11.59 -1.03
N ALA A 143 5.10 -11.69 -1.21
CA ALA A 143 5.78 -12.97 -1.45
C ALA A 143 7.09 -13.07 -0.67
N ASN A 144 7.64 -14.27 -0.62
CA ASN A 144 9.03 -14.47 -0.22
C ASN A 144 9.99 -14.16 -1.38
N ARG A 145 11.30 -14.29 -1.13
CA ARG A 145 12.35 -14.06 -2.14
C ARG A 145 12.29 -14.97 -3.38
N LEU A 146 11.62 -16.12 -3.28
CA LEU A 146 11.44 -17.05 -4.41
C LEU A 146 10.21 -16.67 -5.26
N GLY A 147 9.51 -15.59 -4.91
CA GLY A 147 8.25 -15.21 -5.55
C GLY A 147 7.07 -16.07 -5.12
N THR A 148 7.22 -16.92 -4.10
CA THR A 148 6.10 -17.70 -3.55
C THR A 148 5.19 -16.78 -2.74
N ALA A 149 3.91 -16.77 -3.08
CA ALA A 149 2.86 -16.05 -2.37
C ALA A 149 2.86 -16.36 -0.86
N LEU A 150 2.63 -15.33 -0.04
CA LEU A 150 2.56 -15.46 1.42
C LEU A 150 1.18 -15.06 1.93
N GLY A 151 0.36 -16.05 2.30
CA GLY A 151 -0.97 -15.80 2.86
C GLY A 151 -1.03 -15.63 4.37
N GLY A 152 -1.99 -14.85 4.85
CA GLY A 152 -2.20 -14.51 6.25
C GLY A 152 -1.14 -13.57 6.84
N VAL A 153 -0.46 -12.80 6.00
CA VAL A 153 0.44 -11.71 6.41
C VAL A 153 -0.38 -10.45 6.61
N GLU A 154 -0.24 -9.80 7.77
CA GLU A 154 -0.92 -8.53 8.01
C GLU A 154 -0.24 -7.38 7.23
N VAL A 155 -1.06 -6.51 6.63
CA VAL A 155 -0.65 -5.30 5.93
C VAL A 155 -1.41 -4.12 6.53
N THR A 156 -0.72 -3.05 6.91
CA THR A 156 -1.32 -1.90 7.60
C THR A 156 -0.94 -0.58 6.99
N VAL A 157 -1.83 0.42 7.12
CA VAL A 157 -1.56 1.82 6.80
C VAL A 157 -1.85 2.64 8.07
N PRO A 158 -0.88 2.77 8.98
CA PRO A 158 -1.14 3.23 10.35
C PRO A 158 -1.80 4.61 10.45
N ALA A 159 -1.40 5.56 9.60
CA ALA A 159 -1.95 6.92 9.59
C ALA A 159 -3.45 6.97 9.31
N LEU A 160 -3.99 5.93 8.68
CA LEU A 160 -5.39 5.82 8.28
C LEU A 160 -6.13 4.76 9.12
N GLY A 161 -5.44 4.07 10.02
CA GLY A 161 -6.00 3.01 10.84
C GLY A 161 -6.40 1.76 10.07
N TRP A 162 -5.93 1.58 8.82
CA TRP A 162 -6.28 0.42 8.02
C TRP A 162 -5.41 -0.79 8.34
N SER A 163 -6.03 -1.96 8.38
CA SER A 163 -5.37 -3.26 8.47
C SER A 163 -6.14 -4.28 7.64
N THR A 164 -5.41 -5.16 6.95
CA THR A 164 -5.94 -6.30 6.21
C THR A 164 -4.94 -7.45 6.27
N HIS A 165 -5.33 -8.64 5.80
CA HIS A 165 -4.43 -9.77 5.67
C HIS A 165 -4.36 -10.22 4.22
N THR A 166 -3.21 -10.75 3.81
CA THR A 166 -3.10 -11.43 2.53
C THR A 166 -3.93 -12.71 2.51
N ASP A 167 -4.53 -13.01 1.36
CA ASP A 167 -5.17 -14.31 1.11
C ASP A 167 -4.14 -15.42 0.82
N GLU A 168 -4.57 -16.65 0.54
CA GLU A 168 -3.68 -17.78 0.27
C GLU A 168 -2.75 -17.54 -0.93
N ASP A 169 -3.18 -16.70 -1.87
CA ASP A 169 -2.43 -16.30 -3.06
C ASP A 169 -1.56 -15.05 -2.80
N GLY A 170 -1.43 -14.60 -1.55
CA GLY A 170 -0.56 -13.48 -1.18
C GLY A 170 -1.10 -12.10 -1.57
N LEU A 171 -2.34 -12.01 -2.06
CA LEU A 171 -2.97 -10.76 -2.44
C LEU A 171 -3.58 -10.06 -1.23
N TYR A 172 -3.46 -8.75 -1.17
CA TYR A 172 -4.18 -7.92 -0.21
C TYR A 172 -4.86 -6.74 -0.91
N SER A 173 -5.88 -6.19 -0.27
CA SER A 173 -6.58 -5.02 -0.81
C SER A 173 -7.20 -4.13 0.26
N PHE A 174 -7.41 -2.86 -0.11
CA PHE A 174 -8.19 -1.86 0.63
C PHE A 174 -9.20 -1.20 -0.32
N GLY A 175 -10.31 -0.67 0.21
CA GLY A 175 -11.34 0.03 -0.55
C GLY A 175 -12.45 -0.87 -1.14
N PHE A 176 -12.26 -2.19 -1.19
CA PHE A 176 -13.28 -3.12 -1.69
C PHE A 176 -14.40 -3.32 -0.66
N GLY A 177 -15.65 -3.08 -1.07
CA GLY A 177 -16.83 -3.20 -0.21
C GLY A 177 -16.98 -2.08 0.83
N TRP A 178 -16.11 -1.06 0.79
CA TRP A 178 -16.20 0.11 1.67
C TRP A 178 -17.26 1.06 1.16
N SER A 179 -18.00 1.67 2.09
CA SER A 179 -18.97 2.71 1.78
C SER A 179 -18.30 3.97 1.20
N ALA A 180 -19.07 4.86 0.59
CA ALA A 180 -18.54 6.12 0.08
C ALA A 180 -17.89 7.01 1.17
N ALA A 181 -18.32 6.87 2.43
CA ALA A 181 -17.77 7.63 3.56
C ALA A 181 -16.38 7.14 4.00
N GLU A 182 -16.03 5.91 3.62
CA GLU A 182 -14.75 5.26 3.95
C GLU A 182 -13.73 5.37 2.80
N ASP A 183 -14.07 6.10 1.73
CA ASP A 183 -13.21 6.21 0.55
C ASP A 183 -11.85 6.80 0.94
N PRO A 184 -10.73 6.12 0.57
CA PRO A 184 -9.43 6.49 1.06
C PRO A 184 -8.96 7.85 0.52
N PRO A 185 -8.52 8.78 1.38
CA PRO A 185 -8.07 10.09 0.93
C PRO A 185 -6.79 9.98 0.08
N PRO A 186 -6.67 10.74 -1.02
CA PRO A 186 -5.46 10.74 -1.82
C PRO A 186 -4.27 11.27 -1.01
N GLY A 187 -3.09 10.73 -1.28
CA GLY A 187 -1.88 11.16 -0.58
C GLY A 187 -0.76 10.12 -0.60
N LEU A 188 0.34 10.47 0.05
CA LEU A 188 1.46 9.58 0.30
C LEU A 188 1.38 9.09 1.75
N TYR A 189 1.33 7.77 1.92
CA TYR A 189 1.25 7.13 3.22
C TYR A 189 2.38 6.12 3.41
N ARG A 190 2.64 5.80 4.68
CA ARG A 190 3.47 4.66 5.06
C ARG A 190 2.60 3.41 5.15
N MET A 191 3.01 2.36 4.47
CA MET A 191 2.49 1.02 4.63
C MET A 191 3.50 0.14 5.35
N VAL A 192 3.02 -0.71 6.27
CA VAL A 192 3.84 -1.65 7.03
C VAL A 192 3.32 -3.06 6.79
N VAL A 193 4.19 -3.93 6.30
CA VAL A 193 3.91 -5.35 6.04
C VAL A 193 4.54 -6.18 7.16
N ASN A 194 3.76 -7.12 7.69
CA ASN A 194 4.10 -7.93 8.86
C ASN A 194 4.47 -7.10 10.11
N PRO A 195 3.65 -6.10 10.50
CA PRO A 195 3.96 -5.23 11.62
C PRO A 195 4.23 -6.03 12.89
N ASN A 196 5.24 -5.61 13.67
CA ASN A 196 5.66 -6.28 14.91
C ASN A 196 6.05 -7.76 14.74
N MET A 197 6.44 -8.18 13.53
CA MET A 197 6.77 -9.58 13.21
C MET A 197 5.68 -10.58 13.61
N ARG A 198 4.39 -10.24 13.43
CA ARG A 198 3.28 -11.17 13.75
C ARG A 198 3.46 -12.54 13.10
N ARG A 199 4.06 -12.59 11.92
CA ARG A 199 4.61 -13.79 11.29
C ARG A 199 6.11 -13.87 11.62
N LEU A 200 6.45 -14.60 12.67
CA LEU A 200 7.83 -14.71 13.20
C LEU A 200 8.85 -15.33 12.23
N GLU A 201 8.38 -15.95 11.14
CA GLU A 201 9.24 -16.52 10.09
C GLU A 201 9.76 -15.45 9.11
N TYR A 202 9.19 -14.25 9.18
CA TYR A 202 9.47 -13.15 8.26
C TYR A 202 9.77 -11.86 9.03
N GLY A 203 10.60 -11.01 8.44
CA GLY A 203 10.87 -9.66 8.94
C GLY A 203 9.70 -8.70 8.69
N VAL A 204 9.92 -7.44 9.05
CA VAL A 204 9.04 -6.30 8.78
C VAL A 204 9.57 -5.56 7.56
N VAL A 205 8.67 -5.12 6.68
CA VAL A 205 9.00 -4.23 5.56
C VAL A 205 8.09 -3.00 5.61
N GLU A 206 8.69 -1.83 5.42
CA GLU A 206 7.96 -0.58 5.24
C GLU A 206 8.07 -0.12 3.80
N ALA A 207 6.98 0.40 3.24
CA ALA A 207 6.94 0.90 1.87
C ALA A 207 6.09 2.16 1.75
N SER A 208 6.39 2.99 0.75
CA SER A 208 5.52 4.10 0.34
C SER A 208 4.26 3.57 -0.34
N LEU A 209 3.12 4.08 0.09
CA LEU A 209 1.82 3.89 -0.54
C LEU A 209 1.35 5.24 -1.10
N HIS A 210 1.42 5.40 -2.42
CA HIS A 210 0.81 6.53 -3.10
C HIS A 210 -0.63 6.18 -3.46
N VAL A 211 -1.58 6.92 -2.91
CA VAL A 211 -3.02 6.78 -3.19
C VAL A 211 -3.44 7.91 -4.11
N ALA A 212 -3.77 7.56 -5.35
CA ALA A 212 -4.55 8.39 -6.24
C ALA A 212 -6.04 8.10 -5.99
N ALA A 213 -6.83 9.16 -5.79
CA ALA A 213 -8.25 9.03 -5.54
C ALA A 213 -9.00 8.56 -6.79
N ARG A 214 -10.11 7.86 -6.58
CA ARG A 214 -11.10 7.44 -7.58
C ARG A 214 -10.49 6.60 -8.70
N THR A 215 -9.54 5.76 -8.35
CA THR A 215 -8.89 4.84 -9.28
C THR A 215 -8.38 3.61 -8.56
N GLU A 216 -8.03 2.58 -9.33
CA GLU A 216 -7.22 1.47 -8.82
C GLU A 216 -5.76 1.91 -8.68
N ASN A 217 -5.20 1.65 -7.51
CA ASN A 217 -3.80 1.82 -7.15
C ASN A 217 -3.16 0.44 -7.06
N ARG A 218 -2.21 0.16 -7.96
CA ARG A 218 -1.49 -1.12 -8.00
C ARG A 218 -0.13 -0.97 -7.34
N ILE A 219 0.05 -1.66 -6.24
CA ILE A 219 1.30 -1.67 -5.48
C ILE A 219 2.20 -2.78 -6.04
N PRO A 220 3.48 -2.50 -6.32
CA PRO A 220 4.43 -3.53 -6.71
C PRO A 220 4.49 -4.67 -5.68
N PRO A 221 4.86 -5.89 -6.11
CA PRO A 221 5.15 -6.99 -5.19
C PRO A 221 6.09 -6.58 -4.06
N ILE A 222 5.72 -6.93 -2.83
CA ILE A 222 6.58 -6.72 -1.66
C ILE A 222 7.18 -8.07 -1.27
N THR A 223 8.51 -8.12 -1.26
CA THR A 223 9.28 -9.27 -0.81
C THR A 223 9.50 -9.18 0.69
N LEU A 224 8.99 -10.13 1.46
CA LEU A 224 9.32 -10.26 2.88
C LEU A 224 10.60 -11.07 3.07
N PRO A 225 11.60 -10.53 3.80
CA PRO A 225 12.81 -11.28 4.13
C PRO A 225 12.46 -12.39 5.14
N ALA A 226 12.97 -13.60 4.90
CA ALA A 226 12.84 -14.71 5.84
C ALA A 226 13.85 -14.53 6.99
N ILE A 227 13.40 -14.83 8.21
CA ILE A 227 14.24 -14.80 9.42
C ILE A 227 15.01 -16.11 9.55
N ASP A 228 16.32 -16.03 9.71
CA ASP A 228 17.14 -17.21 9.99
C ASP A 228 17.01 -17.60 11.47
N ARG A 229 16.16 -18.59 11.75
CA ARG A 229 15.93 -19.03 13.12
C ARG A 229 17.12 -19.73 13.79
N SER A 230 18.20 -20.00 13.06
CA SER A 230 19.42 -20.53 13.66
C SER A 230 20.20 -19.47 14.45
N GLN A 231 19.99 -18.18 14.15
CA GLN A 231 20.62 -17.07 14.87
C GLN A 231 19.66 -16.44 15.88
N GLY A 232 20.19 -16.09 17.05
CA GLY A 232 19.42 -15.46 18.11
C GLY A 232 19.13 -13.98 17.88
N PHE A 233 18.42 -13.38 18.83
CA PHE A 233 18.27 -11.93 18.92
C PHE A 233 19.36 -11.35 19.84
N THR A 234 19.95 -10.23 19.42
CA THR A 234 20.95 -9.47 20.15
C THR A 234 20.36 -8.13 20.56
N ARG A 235 20.68 -7.66 21.77
CA ARG A 235 20.26 -6.34 22.25
C ARG A 235 21.28 -5.28 21.85
N LEU A 236 20.82 -4.25 21.16
CA LEU A 236 21.56 -3.04 20.85
C LEU A 236 21.20 -1.95 21.85
N LEU A 237 22.21 -1.26 22.38
CA LEU A 237 22.06 -0.20 23.37
C LEU A 237 22.59 1.12 22.80
N SER A 238 21.87 2.22 23.07
CA SER A 238 22.38 3.56 22.79
C SER A 238 23.69 3.81 23.57
N GLY A 239 24.66 4.48 22.93
CA GLY A 239 25.93 4.84 23.56
C GLY A 239 26.87 3.66 23.85
N THR A 240 26.65 2.48 23.27
CA THR A 240 27.47 1.29 23.52
C THR A 240 27.74 0.52 22.22
N PRO A 241 28.97 0.07 21.94
CA PRO A 241 29.26 -0.81 20.80
C PRO A 241 28.38 -2.07 20.81
N SER A 242 27.91 -2.51 19.64
CA SER A 242 26.95 -3.62 19.51
C SER A 242 27.51 -5.00 19.86
N GLY A 243 28.84 -5.14 19.85
CA GLY A 243 29.49 -6.44 19.70
C GLY A 243 29.20 -7.10 18.33
N PRO A 244 29.64 -8.34 18.13
CA PRO A 244 29.47 -9.09 16.88
C PRO A 244 28.00 -9.35 16.53
N LEU A 245 27.61 -9.03 15.29
CA LEU A 245 26.27 -9.24 14.73
C LEU A 245 26.34 -10.15 13.49
N ALA A 246 25.22 -10.82 13.18
CA ALA A 246 25.07 -11.77 12.07
C ALA A 246 26.23 -12.79 12.03
N ASP A 247 26.39 -13.57 13.11
CA ASP A 247 27.50 -14.52 13.30
C ASP A 247 28.91 -13.91 13.16
N GLY A 248 29.04 -12.65 13.58
CA GLY A 248 30.31 -11.91 13.58
C GLY A 248 30.71 -11.37 12.22
N LEU A 249 29.76 -11.24 11.29
CA LEU A 249 29.98 -10.60 10.00
C LEU A 249 30.08 -9.09 10.08
N PHE A 250 29.53 -8.44 11.11
CA PHE A 250 29.73 -7.00 11.30
C PHE A 250 29.55 -6.56 12.76
N GLU A 251 30.02 -5.36 13.05
CA GLU A 251 29.92 -4.67 14.33
C GLU A 251 29.60 -3.19 14.08
N LEU A 252 28.87 -2.59 15.03
CA LEU A 252 28.55 -1.17 15.04
C LEU A 252 29.15 -0.52 16.29
N ASP A 253 29.88 0.56 16.08
CA ASP A 253 30.22 1.47 17.16
C ASP A 253 29.08 2.49 17.31
N LEU A 254 28.31 2.34 18.38
CA LEU A 254 27.15 3.18 18.69
C LEU A 254 27.44 4.12 19.88
N SER A 255 28.71 4.30 20.24
CA SER A 255 29.13 5.10 21.41
C SER A 255 28.61 6.54 21.37
N ASP A 256 28.48 7.11 20.17
CA ASP A 256 27.96 8.45 19.92
C ASP A 256 26.58 8.45 19.25
N ALA A 257 25.83 7.35 19.37
CA ALA A 257 24.53 7.16 18.75
C ALA A 257 23.41 6.88 19.77
N ARG A 258 22.21 7.40 19.46
CA ARG A 258 20.96 7.14 20.16
C ARG A 258 20.03 6.34 19.27
N LEU A 259 19.57 5.20 19.78
CA LEU A 259 18.60 4.33 19.12
C LEU A 259 17.19 4.65 19.58
N THR A 260 16.22 4.43 18.71
CA THR A 260 14.80 4.38 19.08
C THR A 260 14.08 3.27 18.33
N HIS A 261 13.45 2.36 19.07
CA HIS A 261 12.67 1.26 18.52
C HIS A 261 11.42 1.01 19.38
N ALA A 262 10.24 1.06 18.76
CA ALA A 262 8.94 0.87 19.44
C ALA A 262 8.78 1.70 20.75
N SER A 263 9.23 2.96 20.75
CA SER A 263 9.28 3.88 21.91
C SER A 263 10.35 3.57 22.97
N SER A 264 11.19 2.55 22.78
CA SER A 264 12.33 2.26 23.64
C SER A 264 13.63 2.86 23.09
N THR A 265 14.63 3.05 23.95
CA THR A 265 15.97 3.59 23.61
C THR A 265 17.00 2.50 23.29
N ASP A 266 16.54 1.26 23.23
CA ASP A 266 17.27 0.06 22.87
C ASP A 266 16.46 -0.75 21.87
N ALA A 267 17.15 -1.64 21.14
CA ALA A 267 16.52 -2.50 20.14
C ALA A 267 16.99 -3.94 20.34
N THR A 268 16.05 -4.89 20.41
CA THR A 268 16.37 -6.32 20.38
C THR A 268 16.19 -6.80 18.95
N VAL A 269 17.28 -7.16 18.29
CA VAL A 269 17.33 -7.38 16.85
C VAL A 269 17.89 -8.76 16.52
N HIS A 270 17.29 -9.40 15.53
CA HIS A 270 17.89 -10.46 14.77
C HIS A 270 18.67 -9.82 13.62
N ALA A 271 19.98 -10.04 13.56
CA ALA A 271 20.85 -9.52 12.52
C ALA A 271 21.26 -10.67 11.60
N GLN A 272 21.06 -10.55 10.30
CA GLN A 272 21.40 -11.60 9.33
C GLN A 272 22.00 -11.02 8.05
N PHE A 273 22.74 -11.86 7.32
CA PHE A 273 23.21 -11.55 5.98
C PHE A 273 22.05 -11.62 4.98
N LEU A 274 22.03 -10.68 4.03
CA LEU A 274 21.05 -10.58 2.95
C LEU A 274 21.78 -10.48 1.60
N THR A 275 21.30 -11.25 0.63
CA THR A 275 21.72 -11.11 -0.77
C THR A 275 20.94 -9.98 -1.46
N PRO A 276 21.43 -9.45 -2.60
CA PRO A 276 20.74 -8.39 -3.34
C PRO A 276 19.29 -8.68 -3.72
N ASP A 277 18.96 -9.93 -4.02
CA ASP A 277 17.59 -10.38 -4.31
C ASP A 277 16.67 -10.34 -3.08
N ALA A 278 17.23 -10.36 -1.86
CA ALA A 278 16.49 -10.35 -0.60
C ALA A 278 16.34 -8.95 0.01
N LEU A 279 16.98 -7.92 -0.57
CA LEU A 279 17.05 -6.56 -0.01
C LEU A 279 15.70 -5.84 -0.01
N GLY A 280 14.79 -6.14 -0.94
CA GLY A 280 13.42 -5.58 -0.98
C GLY A 280 13.30 -4.07 -1.21
N TYR A 281 14.43 -3.33 -1.23
CA TYR A 281 14.50 -1.88 -1.41
C TYR A 281 15.27 -1.52 -2.69
N PRO A 282 14.78 -0.56 -3.49
CA PRO A 282 15.51 -0.06 -4.65
C PRO A 282 16.70 0.80 -4.20
N VAL A 283 17.73 0.87 -5.05
CA VAL A 283 18.91 1.72 -4.83
C VAL A 283 18.68 3.08 -5.50
N ALA A 284 18.90 4.17 -4.76
CA ALA A 284 18.66 5.53 -5.27
C ALA A 284 19.71 5.99 -6.30
N SER A 285 20.96 5.51 -6.16
CA SER A 285 22.08 5.89 -7.04
C SER A 285 22.16 4.98 -8.26
N THR A 286 22.33 5.55 -9.45
CA THR A 286 22.41 4.81 -10.71
C THR A 286 23.78 4.17 -10.99
N ASN A 287 24.83 4.66 -10.31
CA ASN A 287 26.21 4.20 -10.51
C ASN A 287 26.73 3.31 -9.37
N VAL A 288 25.83 2.66 -8.62
CA VAL A 288 26.18 1.81 -7.49
C VAL A 288 25.60 0.41 -7.68
N PHE A 289 26.48 -0.60 -7.65
CA PHE A 289 26.08 -1.99 -7.62
C PHE A 289 26.11 -2.51 -6.18
N VAL A 290 24.95 -2.87 -5.62
CA VAL A 290 24.88 -3.46 -4.27
C VAL A 290 25.23 -4.95 -4.35
N SER A 291 26.23 -5.37 -3.56
CA SER A 291 26.67 -6.77 -3.55
C SER A 291 26.03 -7.59 -2.45
N TRP A 292 25.82 -7.02 -1.26
CA TRP A 292 25.12 -7.68 -0.17
C TRP A 292 24.62 -6.64 0.85
N ALA A 293 23.87 -7.11 1.83
CA ALA A 293 23.48 -6.31 2.97
C ALA A 293 23.41 -7.12 4.26
N TYR A 294 23.21 -6.41 5.36
CA TYR A 294 22.85 -6.93 6.65
C TYR A 294 21.48 -6.39 7.02
N GLY A 295 20.54 -7.27 7.34
CA GLY A 295 19.21 -6.91 7.82
C GLY A 295 19.14 -7.03 9.32
N LEU A 296 18.59 -6.02 10.00
CA LEU A 296 18.29 -6.04 11.43
C LEU A 296 16.77 -5.98 11.60
N GLN A 297 16.20 -7.01 12.24
CA GLN A 297 14.76 -7.19 12.39
C GLN A 297 14.38 -7.39 13.87
N PRO A 298 13.25 -6.86 14.37
CA PRO A 298 12.29 -6.00 13.66
C PRO A 298 12.83 -4.59 13.39
N GLY A 299 12.54 -4.07 12.20
CA GLY A 299 12.62 -2.64 11.89
C GLY A 299 11.26 -1.93 12.07
N PRO A 300 11.22 -0.59 12.00
CA PRO A 300 12.34 0.33 11.84
C PRO A 300 13.12 0.56 13.15
N ILE A 301 14.44 0.62 13.06
CA ILE A 301 15.31 0.99 14.19
C ILE A 301 15.87 2.38 13.89
N ALA A 302 15.26 3.42 14.46
CA ALA A 302 15.71 4.79 14.26
C ALA A 302 17.04 5.01 14.96
N CYS A 303 17.91 5.79 14.33
CA CYS A 303 19.22 6.13 14.84
C CYS A 303 19.47 7.64 14.69
N GLU A 304 20.07 8.25 15.70
CA GLU A 304 20.52 9.64 15.69
C GLU A 304 21.94 9.69 16.23
N GLY A 305 22.82 10.45 15.60
CA GLY A 305 24.23 10.55 15.98
C GLY A 305 25.17 9.82 15.03
N GLU A 306 26.42 9.67 15.45
CA GLU A 306 27.49 9.09 14.65
C GLU A 306 27.65 7.60 14.94
N VAL A 307 27.77 6.81 13.87
CA VAL A 307 27.94 5.36 13.92
C VAL A 307 29.21 4.96 13.21
N GLY A 308 30.06 4.16 13.87
CA GLY A 308 31.15 3.45 13.24
C GLY A 308 30.67 2.10 12.70
N PHE A 309 31.19 1.69 11.53
CA PHE A 309 30.88 0.38 10.95
C PHE A 309 32.15 -0.42 10.70
N VAL A 310 32.17 -1.66 11.17
CA VAL A 310 33.18 -2.67 10.82
C VAL A 310 32.48 -3.91 10.30
N GLY A 311 32.68 -4.24 9.03
CA GLY A 311 32.16 -5.43 8.38
C GLY A 311 33.28 -6.40 8.05
N ARG A 312 32.93 -7.68 7.94
CA ARG A 312 33.76 -8.72 7.33
C ARG A 312 33.24 -8.98 5.93
N MET A 313 34.18 -9.10 5.01
CA MET A 313 33.83 -9.46 3.65
C MET A 313 33.38 -10.93 3.60
N PRO A 314 32.29 -11.27 2.89
CA PRO A 314 31.77 -12.63 2.85
C PRO A 314 32.68 -13.55 2.02
N MET A 315 32.70 -14.85 2.30
CA MET A 315 33.32 -15.81 1.38
C MET A 315 32.42 -16.01 0.16
N LEU A 316 33.00 -15.96 -1.04
CA LEU A 316 32.33 -16.33 -2.28
C LEU A 316 32.75 -17.75 -2.65
N SER A 317 31.81 -18.69 -2.68
CA SER A 317 32.09 -20.11 -2.93
C SER A 317 33.16 -20.71 -2.01
N GLY A 318 33.22 -20.22 -0.77
CA GLY A 318 34.20 -20.66 0.24
C GLY A 318 35.60 -20.04 0.09
N SER A 319 35.78 -19.06 -0.79
CA SER A 319 37.06 -18.39 -1.02
C SER A 319 36.97 -16.86 -0.93
N TYR A 320 38.14 -16.25 -0.77
CA TYR A 320 38.39 -14.81 -0.75
C TYR A 320 39.21 -14.33 -1.95
N ASP A 321 39.49 -15.21 -2.92
CA ASP A 321 40.33 -14.91 -4.08
C ASP A 321 39.83 -13.72 -4.91
N TYR A 322 38.52 -13.45 -4.87
CA TYR A 322 37.89 -12.33 -5.57
C TYR A 322 38.30 -10.95 -5.04
N PHE A 323 38.92 -10.86 -3.85
CA PHE A 323 39.33 -9.58 -3.26
C PHE A 323 40.50 -8.89 -3.96
N GLY A 324 41.36 -9.65 -4.65
CA GLY A 324 42.51 -9.09 -5.35
C GLY A 324 42.13 -8.08 -6.43
N GLU A 325 40.89 -8.19 -6.96
CA GLU A 325 40.39 -7.34 -8.05
C GLU A 325 39.46 -6.22 -7.57
N LEU A 326 39.13 -6.16 -6.27
CA LEU A 326 38.23 -5.15 -5.74
C LEU A 326 38.91 -3.78 -5.57
N PRO A 327 38.16 -2.66 -5.72
CA PRO A 327 38.66 -1.33 -5.39
C PRO A 327 39.08 -1.20 -3.92
N ASP A 328 39.92 -0.20 -3.61
CA ASP A 328 40.35 0.10 -2.23
C ASP A 328 39.22 0.62 -1.33
N TYR A 329 38.12 1.09 -1.94
CA TYR A 329 36.99 1.66 -1.24
C TYR A 329 35.67 1.07 -1.74
N ALA A 330 34.77 0.82 -0.80
CA ALA A 330 33.38 0.46 -1.05
C ALA A 330 32.45 1.56 -0.52
N LEU A 331 31.15 1.43 -0.78
CA LEU A 331 30.11 2.31 -0.27
C LEU A 331 29.30 1.58 0.79
N LEU A 332 28.98 2.29 1.87
CA LEU A 332 27.96 1.89 2.82
C LEU A 332 26.65 2.56 2.41
N LEU A 333 25.57 1.77 2.34
CA LEU A 333 24.24 2.25 2.06
C LEU A 333 23.27 1.89 3.20
N ALA A 334 22.28 2.75 3.44
CA ALA A 334 21.20 2.50 4.37
C ALA A 334 19.87 3.03 3.82
N ILE A 335 18.76 2.65 4.45
CA ILE A 335 17.42 3.10 4.04
C ILE A 335 17.22 4.56 4.42
N ASP A 336 16.80 5.37 3.46
CA ASP A 336 16.20 6.68 3.72
C ASP A 336 14.73 6.50 4.13
N PRO A 337 14.33 6.91 5.36
CA PRO A 337 12.96 6.77 5.84
C PRO A 337 11.92 7.59 5.07
N ALA A 338 12.32 8.61 4.30
CA ALA A 338 11.40 9.41 3.50
C ALA A 338 11.04 8.74 2.17
N THR A 339 12.03 8.11 1.52
CA THR A 339 11.89 7.55 0.17
C THR A 339 11.80 6.02 0.13
N TYR A 340 12.16 5.33 1.22
CA TYR A 340 12.31 3.88 1.29
C TYR A 340 13.25 3.31 0.21
N GLN A 341 14.31 4.05 -0.09
CA GLN A 341 15.38 3.65 -1.01
C GLN A 341 16.70 3.52 -0.25
N LEU A 342 17.59 2.66 -0.75
CA LEU A 342 18.98 2.59 -0.27
C LEU A 342 19.77 3.79 -0.81
N GLN A 343 20.31 4.59 0.10
CA GLN A 343 21.15 5.74 -0.19
C GLN A 343 22.56 5.54 0.37
N VAL A 344 23.54 6.16 -0.29
CA VAL A 344 24.93 6.14 0.16
C VAL A 344 25.06 7.01 1.40
N VAL A 345 25.46 6.39 2.51
CA VAL A 345 25.63 7.03 3.82
C VAL A 345 27.10 7.14 4.25
N GLY A 346 28.00 6.48 3.54
CA GLY A 346 29.43 6.56 3.80
C GLY A 346 30.29 5.76 2.84
N VAL A 347 31.60 5.84 3.09
CA VAL A 347 32.64 5.09 2.35
C VAL A 347 33.31 4.13 3.32
N LEU A 348 33.57 2.92 2.85
CA LEU A 348 34.28 1.88 3.57
C LEU A 348 35.66 1.71 2.96
N ARG A 349 36.69 1.59 3.79
CA ARG A 349 38.03 1.14 3.38
C ARG A 349 38.04 -0.37 3.32
N VAL A 350 38.59 -0.91 2.24
CA VAL A 350 38.81 -2.34 2.06
C VAL A 350 40.20 -2.70 2.59
N ASP A 351 40.25 -3.52 3.64
CA ASP A 351 41.48 -4.14 4.11
C ASP A 351 41.55 -5.58 3.58
N ARG A 352 42.45 -5.81 2.63
CA ARG A 352 42.63 -7.11 1.96
C ARG A 352 43.40 -8.10 2.82
N ASP A 353 44.20 -7.64 3.78
CA ASP A 353 44.99 -8.52 4.64
C ASP A 353 44.12 -9.12 5.75
N THR A 354 43.16 -8.33 6.25
CA THR A 354 42.24 -8.75 7.32
C THR A 354 40.84 -9.16 6.82
N HIS A 355 40.55 -8.96 5.52
CA HIS A 355 39.24 -9.14 4.90
C HIS A 355 38.13 -8.31 5.58
N GLN A 356 38.48 -7.09 5.99
CA GLN A 356 37.58 -6.19 6.69
C GLN A 356 37.19 -4.98 5.84
N LEU A 357 36.01 -4.46 6.15
CA LEU A 357 35.48 -3.21 5.65
C LEU A 357 35.28 -2.27 6.83
N THR A 358 35.91 -1.11 6.83
CA THR A 358 35.77 -0.15 7.93
C THR A 358 35.31 1.19 7.40
N SER A 359 34.30 1.79 8.03
CA SER A 359 33.89 3.15 7.71
C SER A 359 35.06 4.12 7.85
N VAL A 360 35.39 4.85 6.77
CA VAL A 360 36.53 5.79 6.78
C VAL A 360 36.33 6.97 7.73
N ARG A 361 35.06 7.27 8.02
CA ARG A 361 34.57 8.28 8.96
C ARG A 361 33.33 7.74 9.64
N PRO A 362 32.96 8.25 10.82
CA PRO A 362 31.64 8.00 11.37
C PRO A 362 30.55 8.41 10.37
N VAL A 363 29.49 7.61 10.31
CA VAL A 363 28.36 7.82 9.40
C VAL A 363 27.14 8.26 10.20
N GLN A 364 26.31 9.12 9.59
CA GLN A 364 25.03 9.48 10.17
C GLN A 364 23.95 8.61 9.53
N LEU A 365 23.39 7.72 10.34
CA LEU A 365 22.34 6.79 9.92
C LEU A 365 21.03 7.26 10.52
N GLN A 366 19.98 7.37 9.70
CA GLN A 366 18.62 7.61 10.20
C GLN A 366 17.96 6.30 10.64
N ARG A 367 18.39 5.17 10.07
CA ARG A 367 17.87 3.82 10.29
C ARG A 367 18.98 2.77 10.26
N LEU A 368 18.85 1.73 11.09
CA LEU A 368 19.79 0.60 11.15
C LEU A 368 19.27 -0.71 10.57
N ASP A 369 17.99 -0.80 10.22
CA ASP A 369 17.35 -2.07 9.84
C ASP A 369 17.88 -2.69 8.53
N VAL A 370 18.54 -1.91 7.68
CA VAL A 370 19.32 -2.43 6.55
C VAL A 370 20.61 -1.63 6.38
N LEU A 371 21.73 -2.34 6.33
CA LEU A 371 23.05 -1.80 6.01
C LEU A 371 23.64 -2.58 4.83
N ALA A 372 23.74 -1.95 3.68
CA ALA A 372 24.20 -2.58 2.45
C ALA A 372 25.61 -2.15 2.07
N VAL A 373 26.37 -3.06 1.45
CA VAL A 373 27.68 -2.78 0.87
C VAL A 373 27.55 -2.79 -0.65
N GLY A 374 28.00 -1.70 -1.26
CA GLY A 374 27.97 -1.53 -2.71
C GLY A 374 29.29 -1.04 -3.29
N TRP A 375 29.46 -1.26 -4.58
CA TRP A 375 30.64 -0.86 -5.35
C TRP A 375 30.24 0.17 -6.40
N PRO A 376 30.94 1.32 -6.47
CA PRO A 376 30.76 2.23 -7.57
C PRO A 376 31.52 1.75 -8.82
N ALA A 377 31.20 2.33 -9.97
CA ALA A 377 32.07 2.19 -11.14
C ALA A 377 33.49 2.73 -10.85
N SER A 378 34.51 2.12 -11.47
CA SER A 378 35.92 2.46 -11.23
C SER A 378 36.28 3.93 -11.54
N THR A 379 35.48 4.61 -12.37
CA THR A 379 35.59 6.05 -12.64
C THR A 379 35.47 6.92 -11.40
N PHE A 380 34.85 6.43 -10.32
CA PHE A 380 34.65 7.17 -9.08
C PHE A 380 35.76 6.95 -8.04
N ASN A 381 36.75 6.09 -8.29
CA ASN A 381 37.78 5.74 -7.29
C ASN A 381 38.51 6.97 -6.73
N ALA A 382 38.86 7.95 -7.58
CA ALA A 382 39.51 9.18 -7.15
C ALA A 382 38.63 10.02 -6.21
N LEU A 383 37.31 10.02 -6.44
CA LEU A 383 36.36 10.74 -5.59
C LEU A 383 36.18 10.07 -4.24
N LEU A 384 36.16 8.74 -4.18
CA LEU A 384 36.10 7.99 -2.92
C LEU A 384 37.38 8.21 -2.09
N ALA A 385 38.55 8.24 -2.73
CA ALA A 385 39.81 8.57 -2.05
C ALA A 385 39.79 10.00 -1.49
N SER A 386 39.35 10.98 -2.29
CA SER A 386 39.18 12.37 -1.86
C SER A 386 38.19 12.51 -0.69
N TYR A 387 37.09 11.75 -0.69
CA TYR A 387 36.17 11.68 0.44
C TYR A 387 36.85 11.08 1.68
N ALA A 388 37.64 10.03 1.54
CA ALA A 388 38.36 9.42 2.67
C ALA A 388 39.37 10.40 3.28
N GLU A 389 40.07 11.19 2.46
CA GLU A 389 41.17 12.08 2.87
C GLU A 389 40.71 13.36 3.58
N GLY A 390 39.59 13.97 3.16
CA GLY A 390 39.21 15.28 3.72
C GLY A 390 38.45 16.15 2.76
N ASP A 391 38.73 15.94 1.48
CA ASP A 391 38.62 16.97 0.48
C ASP A 391 37.25 16.97 -0.24
N ALA A 392 36.51 15.86 -0.16
CA ALA A 392 35.15 15.76 -0.65
C ALA A 392 34.14 15.52 0.49
N THR A 393 32.92 16.02 0.28
CA THR A 393 31.78 15.82 1.19
C THR A 393 30.94 14.63 0.74
N LEU A 394 30.14 14.06 1.65
CA LEU A 394 29.21 12.98 1.31
C LEU A 394 28.19 13.47 0.26
N ALA A 395 27.68 14.70 0.41
CA ALA A 395 26.74 15.30 -0.54
C ALA A 395 27.33 15.38 -1.96
N SER A 396 28.59 15.81 -2.10
CA SER A 396 29.27 15.82 -3.42
C SER A 396 29.47 14.42 -4.00
N LEU A 397 29.74 13.42 -3.14
CA LEU A 397 29.88 12.03 -3.56
C LEU A 397 28.53 11.45 -4.06
N VAL A 398 27.46 11.63 -3.28
CA VAL A 398 26.10 11.17 -3.63
C VAL A 398 25.64 11.79 -4.95
N ALA A 399 25.83 13.11 -5.11
CA ALA A 399 25.49 13.81 -6.35
C ALA A 399 26.26 13.27 -7.56
N ALA A 400 27.56 12.98 -7.42
CA ALA A 400 28.37 12.43 -8.51
C ALA A 400 27.94 11.00 -8.89
N LEU A 401 27.49 10.20 -7.92
CA LEU A 401 26.98 8.84 -8.16
C LEU A 401 25.58 8.82 -8.78
N GLY A 402 24.96 9.98 -8.99
CA GLY A 402 23.62 10.13 -9.54
C GLY A 402 22.53 9.79 -8.52
N GLY A 403 22.83 9.92 -7.23
CA GLY A 403 21.83 9.87 -6.16
C GLY A 403 21.26 11.25 -5.85
N THR A 404 20.11 11.27 -5.18
CA THR A 404 19.56 12.49 -4.57
C THR A 404 20.20 12.65 -3.19
N PRO A 405 20.80 13.81 -2.86
CA PRO A 405 21.49 14.04 -1.58
C PRO A 405 20.55 14.12 -0.38
#